data_AF-A0A7Y3X846-F1
#
_entry.id   AF-A0A7Y3X846-F1
#
_cell.length_a   1.000
_cell.length_b   1.000
_cell.length_c   1.000
_cell.angle_alpha   90.00
_cell.angle_beta   90.00
_cell.angle_gamma   90.00
#
_symmetry.space_group_name_H-M   'P 1'
#
loop_
_entity.id
_entity.type
_entity.pdbx_description
1 polymer ?
#
loop_
_entity_poly.entity_id
_entity_poly.type
_entity_poly.pdbx_seq_one_letter_code
_entity_poly.pdbx_strand_id
1 'polypeptide(L)'
;MRKIKAQKGTVRIQSLRGRLRLIWTFAGKRYFFALELGDGKANRAVAELKAKQIERDIVNDLFDPTLEKYRAAYQRRVNGLSATEMFEKYIAYKAKTLRTRSLEKYTFTLSHLRQFFRDGAASEGKCEEFKNWLANRMEPITLKQRISFCLKPRRKQKCRLSDC
;
A
#
# COMPACT_ATOMS: atom_id res chain seq x y z
N MET A 1 14.33 -31.26 -22.67
CA MET A 1 12.99 -30.90 -22.11
C MET A 1 12.34 -29.82 -22.98
N ARG A 2 11.27 -30.14 -23.71
CA ARG A 2 10.52 -29.13 -24.50
C ARG A 2 9.78 -28.19 -23.54
N LYS A 3 10.14 -26.90 -23.53
CA LYS A 3 9.38 -25.87 -22.81
C LYS A 3 8.01 -25.72 -23.49
N ILE A 4 6.97 -26.29 -22.89
CA ILE A 4 5.58 -26.06 -23.32
C ILE A 4 5.34 -24.56 -23.21
N LYS A 5 5.14 -23.90 -24.36
CA LYS A 5 4.76 -22.48 -24.40
C LYS A 5 3.38 -22.39 -23.74
N ALA A 6 3.26 -21.54 -22.73
CA ALA A 6 1.97 -21.27 -22.11
C ALA A 6 0.98 -20.80 -23.20
N GLN A 7 -0.24 -21.33 -23.16
CA GLN A 7 -1.29 -20.91 -24.09
C GLN A 7 -1.57 -19.41 -23.91
N LYS A 8 -2.04 -18.76 -24.97
CA LYS A 8 -2.40 -17.33 -24.91
C LYS A 8 -3.39 -17.13 -23.74
N GLY A 9 -3.05 -16.24 -22.80
CA GLY A 9 -3.90 -15.96 -21.64
C GLY A 9 -3.61 -16.77 -20.35
N THR A 10 -2.68 -17.72 -20.34
CA THR A 10 -2.37 -18.46 -19.09
C THR A 10 -1.81 -17.55 -18.00
N VAL A 11 -2.42 -17.59 -16.81
CA VAL A 11 -2.01 -16.80 -15.66
C VAL A 11 -1.08 -17.61 -14.77
N ARG A 12 0.14 -17.10 -14.57
CA ARG A 12 1.15 -17.75 -13.71
C ARG A 12 1.20 -17.08 -12.35
N ILE A 13 1.32 -17.91 -11.30
CA ILE A 13 1.53 -17.45 -9.92
C ILE A 13 3.03 -17.43 -9.65
N GLN A 14 3.57 -16.29 -9.25
CA GLN A 14 4.95 -16.08 -8.83
C GLN A 14 4.97 -15.61 -7.37
N SER A 15 5.91 -16.13 -6.58
CA SER A 15 6.23 -15.60 -5.26
C SER A 15 7.40 -14.61 -5.38
N LEU A 16 7.21 -13.37 -4.93
CA LEU A 16 8.24 -12.33 -4.88
C LEU A 16 8.38 -11.83 -3.44
N ARG A 17 9.54 -12.07 -2.83
CA ARG A 17 9.83 -11.68 -1.43
C ARG A 17 8.76 -12.20 -0.44
N GLY A 18 8.31 -13.44 -0.65
CA GLY A 18 7.28 -14.09 0.17
C GLY A 18 5.87 -13.56 -0.05
N ARG A 19 5.61 -12.82 -1.14
CA ARG A 19 4.28 -12.32 -1.53
C ARG A 19 3.86 -12.88 -2.88
N LEU A 20 2.61 -13.27 -3.00
CA LEU A 20 2.06 -13.82 -4.24
C LEU A 20 1.72 -12.73 -5.26
N ARG A 21 2.11 -12.97 -6.51
CA ARG A 21 1.89 -12.12 -7.68
C ARG A 21 1.40 -12.97 -8.85
N LEU A 22 0.39 -12.50 -9.57
CA LEU A 22 -0.06 -13.08 -10.82
C LEU A 22 0.63 -12.38 -11.99
N ILE A 23 1.05 -13.14 -12.99
CA ILE A 23 1.75 -12.66 -14.20
C ILE A 23 1.17 -13.36 -15.42
N TRP A 24 0.75 -12.56 -16.40
CA TRP A 24 0.24 -13.07 -17.67
C TRP A 24 0.49 -12.07 -18.79
N THR A 25 0.22 -12.50 -20.03
CA THR A 25 0.30 -11.66 -21.21
C THR A 25 -1.02 -11.75 -21.95
N PHE A 26 -1.62 -10.59 -22.25
CA PHE A 26 -2.88 -10.48 -22.98
C PHE A 26 -2.76 -9.32 -23.97
N ALA A 27 -3.22 -9.51 -25.21
CA ALA A 27 -3.17 -8.51 -26.28
C ALA A 27 -1.79 -7.83 -26.47
N GLY A 28 -0.70 -8.61 -26.39
CA GLY A 28 0.67 -8.09 -26.55
C GLY A 28 1.22 -7.29 -25.35
N LYS A 29 0.43 -7.10 -24.28
CA LYS A 29 0.86 -6.42 -23.05
C LYS A 29 1.05 -7.40 -21.91
N ARG A 30 2.10 -7.19 -21.10
CA ARG A 30 2.39 -7.99 -19.91
C ARG A 30 1.75 -7.37 -18.69
N TYR A 31 0.90 -8.12 -18.01
CA TYR A 31 0.19 -7.68 -16.82
C TYR A 31 0.79 -8.31 -15.57
N PHE A 32 0.68 -7.55 -14.50
CA PHE A 32 1.19 -7.91 -13.19
C PHE A 32 0.18 -7.54 -12.12
N PHE A 33 -0.20 -8.50 -11.29
CA PHE A 33 -1.15 -8.27 -10.21
C PHE A 33 -0.61 -8.78 -8.89
N ALA A 34 -0.30 -7.87 -7.97
CA ALA A 34 0.16 -8.23 -6.64
C ALA A 34 -1.05 -8.50 -5.74
N LEU A 35 -1.14 -9.70 -5.18
CA LEU A 35 -2.24 -10.09 -4.29
C LEU A 35 -2.02 -9.60 -2.85
N GLU A 36 -0.81 -9.15 -2.51
CA GLU A 36 -0.39 -8.76 -1.14
C GLU A 36 -0.55 -9.85 -0.08
N LEU A 37 -0.86 -11.08 -0.51
CA LEU A 37 -0.94 -12.26 0.34
C LEU A 37 0.44 -12.87 0.53
N GLY A 38 0.72 -13.35 1.75
CA GLY A 38 1.93 -14.12 2.05
C GLY A 38 1.94 -15.46 1.32
N ASP A 39 3.13 -16.00 1.07
CA ASP A 39 3.29 -17.33 0.47
C ASP A 39 2.89 -18.43 1.47
N GLY A 40 1.66 -18.93 1.32
CA GLY A 40 1.10 -19.99 2.16
C GLY A 40 0.09 -20.81 1.34
N LYS A 41 -0.12 -22.07 1.73
CA LYS A 41 -0.97 -23.01 0.96
C LYS A 41 -2.39 -22.47 0.71
N ALA A 42 -3.03 -21.92 1.74
CA ALA A 42 -4.35 -21.31 1.62
C ALA A 42 -4.35 -20.08 0.69
N ASN A 43 -3.35 -19.21 0.84
CA ASN A 43 -3.21 -18.00 0.01
C ASN A 43 -2.92 -18.34 -1.46
N ARG A 44 -2.23 -19.45 -1.72
CA ARG A 44 -1.97 -19.95 -3.07
C ARG A 44 -3.25 -20.47 -3.73
N ALA A 45 -4.11 -21.18 -3.00
CA ALA A 45 -5.44 -21.57 -3.50
C ALA A 45 -6.29 -20.33 -3.84
N VAL A 46 -6.26 -19.28 -3.02
CA VAL A 46 -6.93 -18.01 -3.34
C VAL A 46 -6.34 -17.35 -4.59
N ALA A 47 -5.02 -17.38 -4.75
CA ALA A 47 -4.34 -16.88 -5.94
C ALA A 47 -4.72 -17.66 -7.20
N GLU A 48 -4.88 -18.98 -7.10
CA GLU A 48 -5.33 -19.86 -8.20
C GLU A 48 -6.78 -19.57 -8.60
N LEU A 49 -7.67 -19.36 -7.64
CA LEU A 49 -9.05 -18.95 -7.93
C LEU A 49 -9.10 -17.63 -8.68
N LYS A 50 -8.26 -16.66 -8.30
CA LYS A 50 -8.13 -15.38 -8.99
C LYS A 50 -7.51 -15.53 -10.37
N ALA A 51 -6.51 -16.39 -10.53
CA ALA A 51 -5.92 -16.71 -11.83
C ALA A 51 -6.98 -17.27 -12.79
N LYS A 52 -7.77 -18.25 -12.34
CA LYS A 52 -8.88 -18.82 -13.13
C LYS A 52 -9.96 -17.81 -13.48
N GLN A 53 -10.24 -16.85 -12.58
CA GLN A 53 -11.18 -15.77 -12.85
C GLN A 53 -10.69 -14.88 -14.02
N ILE A 54 -9.40 -14.53 -14.02
CA ILE A 54 -8.78 -13.74 -15.10
C ILE A 54 -8.75 -14.53 -16.40
N GLU A 55 -8.39 -15.82 -16.35
CA GLU A 55 -8.39 -16.70 -17.53
C GLU A 55 -9.78 -16.80 -18.17
N ARG A 56 -10.82 -16.97 -17.34
CA ARG A 56 -12.21 -16.97 -17.80
C ARG A 56 -12.59 -15.66 -18.49
N ASP A 57 -12.23 -14.52 -17.88
CA ASP A 57 -12.55 -13.21 -18.44
C ASP A 57 -11.80 -12.91 -19.75
N ILE A 58 -10.57 -13.43 -19.89
CA ILE A 58 -9.80 -13.37 -21.14
C ILE A 58 -10.47 -14.18 -22.24
N VAL A 59 -10.99 -15.37 -21.94
CA VAL A 59 -11.69 -16.22 -22.93
C VAL A 59 -13.00 -15.58 -23.39
N ASN A 60 -13.68 -14.86 -22.49
CA ASN A 60 -14.95 -14.20 -22.79
C ASN A 60 -14.79 -12.77 -23.35
N ASP A 61 -13.56 -12.30 -23.60
CA ASP A 61 -13.26 -10.91 -23.99
C ASP A 61 -13.82 -9.83 -23.02
N LEU A 62 -14.05 -10.19 -21.75
CA LEU A 62 -14.53 -9.31 -20.67
C LEU A 62 -13.40 -8.91 -19.71
N PHE A 63 -12.16 -8.98 -20.19
CA PHE A 63 -10.99 -8.66 -19.39
C PHE A 63 -10.88 -7.16 -19.13
N ASP A 64 -10.84 -6.79 -17.85
CA ASP A 64 -10.64 -5.41 -17.40
C ASP A 64 -9.13 -5.10 -17.26
N PRO A 65 -8.54 -4.26 -18.13
CA PRO A 65 -7.12 -3.93 -18.10
C PRO A 65 -6.74 -3.06 -16.89
N THR A 66 -7.71 -2.42 -16.21
CA THR A 66 -7.45 -1.62 -15.00
C THR A 66 -7.18 -2.50 -13.77
N LEU A 67 -7.52 -3.79 -13.85
CA LEU A 67 -7.43 -4.79 -12.80
C LEU A 67 -8.28 -4.48 -11.56
N GLU A 68 -9.13 -3.45 -11.59
CA GLU A 68 -9.94 -3.04 -10.44
C GLU A 68 -10.99 -4.10 -10.09
N LYS A 69 -11.58 -4.75 -11.10
CA LYS A 69 -12.51 -5.87 -10.94
C LYS A 69 -11.93 -7.02 -10.10
N TYR A 70 -10.63 -7.28 -10.22
CA TYR A 70 -9.98 -8.41 -9.57
C TYR A 70 -9.50 -8.11 -8.15
N ARG A 71 -9.39 -6.83 -7.76
CA ARG A 71 -8.98 -6.40 -6.42
C ARG A 71 -10.00 -6.80 -5.37
N ALA A 72 -9.51 -7.34 -4.26
CA ALA A 72 -10.36 -7.64 -3.12
C ALA A 72 -10.93 -6.34 -2.52
N ALA A 73 -12.12 -6.41 -1.92
CA ALA A 73 -12.78 -5.26 -1.32
C ALA A 73 -11.89 -4.56 -0.25
N TYR A 74 -11.11 -5.33 0.51
CA TYR A 74 -10.16 -4.77 1.46
C TYR A 74 -9.02 -3.99 0.78
N GLN A 75 -8.55 -4.42 -0.40
CA GLN A 75 -7.51 -3.72 -1.15
C GLN A 75 -8.03 -2.43 -1.77
N ARG A 76 -9.29 -2.43 -2.23
CA ARG A 76 -9.96 -1.20 -2.71
C ARG A 76 -10.05 -0.14 -1.62
N ARG A 77 -10.35 -0.54 -0.38
CA ARG A 77 -10.40 0.38 0.77
C ARG A 77 -9.05 1.02 1.09
N VAL A 78 -7.92 0.32 0.93
CA VAL A 78 -6.59 0.88 1.26
C VAL A 78 -6.14 1.92 0.24
N ASN A 79 -6.41 1.71 -1.05
CA ASN A 79 -6.03 2.67 -2.10
C ASN A 79 -6.87 3.96 -2.09
N GLY A 80 -8.06 3.92 -1.49
CA GLY A 80 -8.93 5.09 -1.36
C GLY A 80 -8.67 5.94 -0.13
N LEU A 81 -7.74 5.56 0.77
CA LEU A 81 -7.47 6.36 1.96
C LEU A 81 -6.64 7.59 1.61
N SER A 82 -7.14 8.76 1.99
CA SER A 82 -6.36 10.00 1.92
C SER A 82 -5.15 9.94 2.85
N ALA A 83 -4.11 10.71 2.53
CA ALA A 83 -2.92 10.84 3.37
C ALA A 83 -3.28 11.30 4.81
N THR A 84 -4.32 12.12 4.94
CA THR A 84 -4.85 12.60 6.21
C THR A 84 -5.49 11.48 7.02
N GLU A 85 -6.40 10.71 6.40
CA GLU A 85 -7.06 9.56 7.03
C GLU A 85 -6.07 8.47 7.46
N MET A 86 -5.04 8.23 6.65
CA MET A 86 -3.98 7.29 6.99
C MET A 86 -3.22 7.76 8.23
N PHE A 87 -2.94 9.06 8.32
CA PHE A 87 -2.25 9.65 9.46
C PHE A 87 -3.13 9.64 10.73
N GLU A 88 -4.43 9.88 10.61
CA GLU A 88 -5.39 9.79 11.71
C GLU A 88 -5.44 8.39 12.32
N LYS A 89 -5.54 7.35 11.49
CA LYS A 89 -5.48 5.95 11.94
C LYS A 89 -4.17 5.64 12.65
N TYR A 90 -3.06 6.22 12.19
CA TYR A 90 -1.77 6.09 12.84
C TYR A 90 -1.72 6.78 14.21
N ILE A 91 -2.30 7.98 14.34
CA ILE A 91 -2.42 8.69 15.62
C ILE A 91 -3.26 7.87 16.60
N ALA A 92 -4.41 7.34 16.17
CA ALA A 92 -5.27 6.51 17.00
C ALA A 92 -4.55 5.23 17.49
N TYR A 93 -3.71 4.63 16.65
CA TYR A 93 -2.86 3.51 17.07
C TYR A 93 -1.80 3.94 18.09
N LYS A 94 -1.13 5.08 17.87
CA LYS A 94 -0.07 5.58 18.75
C LYS A 94 -0.58 6.15 20.08
N ALA A 95 -1.81 6.65 20.13
CA ALA A 95 -2.48 7.12 21.34
C ALA A 95 -2.51 6.07 22.44
N LYS A 96 -2.55 4.78 22.08
CA LYS A 96 -2.49 3.67 23.04
C LYS A 96 -1.16 3.52 23.78
N THR A 97 -0.09 4.12 23.25
CA THR A 97 1.29 3.87 23.70
C THR A 97 2.06 5.14 24.08
N LEU A 98 1.61 6.32 23.65
CA LEU A 98 2.33 7.58 23.82
C LEU A 98 1.69 8.48 24.87
N ARG A 99 2.54 9.23 25.57
CA ARG A 99 2.14 10.29 26.49
C ARG A 99 1.45 11.45 25.75
N THR A 100 0.55 12.14 26.43
CA THR A 100 -0.30 13.24 25.92
C THR A 100 0.49 14.31 25.14
N ARG A 101 1.60 14.79 25.69
CA ARG A 101 2.46 15.80 25.06
C ARG A 101 3.08 15.37 23.73
N SER A 102 3.30 14.06 23.54
CA SER A 102 3.77 13.53 22.26
C SER A 102 2.63 13.48 21.25
N LEU A 103 1.39 13.21 21.69
CA LEU A 103 0.20 13.17 20.82
C LEU A 103 -0.15 14.54 20.26
N GLU A 104 -0.01 15.60 21.05
CA GLU A 104 -0.18 17.01 20.60
C GLU A 104 0.72 17.36 19.40
N LYS A 105 1.93 16.79 19.33
CA LYS A 105 2.84 17.00 18.20
C LYS A 105 2.33 16.33 16.92
N TYR A 106 1.69 15.17 17.05
CA TYR A 106 1.07 14.49 15.92
C TYR A 106 -0.20 15.20 15.46
N THR A 107 -1.05 15.69 16.37
CA THR A 107 -2.25 16.45 16.00
C THR A 107 -1.89 17.76 15.31
N PHE A 108 -0.83 18.44 15.75
CA PHE A 108 -0.32 19.63 15.06
C PHE A 108 0.17 19.31 13.64
N THR A 109 0.89 18.20 13.48
CA THR A 109 1.36 17.74 12.17
C THR A 109 0.19 17.37 11.25
N LEU A 110 -0.87 16.75 11.80
CA LEU A 110 -2.10 16.45 11.07
C LEU A 110 -2.77 17.72 10.54
N SER A 111 -2.79 18.81 11.30
CA SER A 111 -3.33 20.10 10.84
C SER A 111 -2.62 20.61 9.58
N HIS A 112 -1.29 20.47 9.51
CA HIS A 112 -0.50 20.85 8.33
C HIS A 112 -0.80 19.94 7.13
N LEU A 113 -0.95 18.64 7.40
CA LEU A 113 -1.32 17.67 6.36
C LEU A 113 -2.71 17.96 5.80
N ARG A 114 -3.68 18.32 6.65
CA ARG A 114 -5.03 18.72 6.21
C ARG A 114 -5.00 20.00 5.37
N GLN A 115 -4.20 20.98 5.75
CA GLN A 115 -4.06 22.23 4.98
C GLN A 115 -3.48 22.00 3.58
N PHE A 116 -2.48 21.12 3.46
CA PHE A 116 -1.76 20.90 2.20
C PHE A 116 -2.39 19.80 1.33
N PHE A 117 -2.65 18.62 1.88
CA PHE A 117 -3.14 17.48 1.10
C PHE A 117 -4.65 17.47 0.93
N ARG A 118 -5.44 18.01 1.89
CA ARG A 118 -6.90 17.87 1.95
C ARG A 118 -7.31 16.39 1.76
N ASP A 119 -7.78 16.03 0.57
CA ASP A 119 -8.20 14.66 0.19
C ASP A 119 -7.26 14.00 -0.85
N GLY A 120 -6.14 14.64 -1.17
CA GLY A 120 -5.19 14.18 -2.15
C GLY A 120 -4.35 13.00 -1.66
N ALA A 121 -4.18 11.99 -2.51
CA ALA A 121 -3.23 10.91 -2.28
C ALA A 121 -1.78 11.44 -2.18
N ALA A 122 -0.99 10.83 -1.30
CA ALA A 122 0.44 11.11 -1.17
C ALA A 122 1.21 10.50 -2.35
N SER A 123 1.56 11.34 -3.33
CA SER A 123 2.51 11.00 -4.40
C SER A 123 3.90 11.51 -4.04
N GLU A 124 4.95 10.95 -4.65
CA GLU A 124 6.35 11.32 -4.41
C GLU A 124 6.59 12.82 -4.68
N GLY A 125 6.09 13.35 -5.81
CA GLY A 125 6.20 14.78 -6.14
C GLY A 125 5.48 15.69 -5.14
N LYS A 126 4.26 15.31 -4.71
CA LYS A 126 3.52 16.07 -3.69
C LYS A 126 4.21 16.06 -2.33
N CYS A 127 4.97 15.01 -2.01
CA CYS A 127 5.75 14.96 -0.78
C CYS A 127 6.93 15.94 -0.80
N GLU A 128 7.55 16.18 -1.96
CA GLU A 128 8.62 17.17 -2.12
C GLU A 128 8.08 18.59 -2.06
N GLU A 129 6.97 18.86 -2.74
CA GLU A 129 6.26 20.13 -2.64
C GLU A 129 5.85 20.43 -1.19
N PHE A 130 5.36 19.42 -0.45
CA PHE A 130 5.02 19.57 0.96
C PHE A 130 6.24 19.89 1.84
N LYS A 131 7.39 19.26 1.58
CA LYS A 131 8.64 19.57 2.29
C LYS A 131 9.07 21.01 2.05
N ASN A 132 9.02 21.47 0.80
CA ASN A 132 9.36 22.84 0.44
C ASN A 132 8.37 23.84 1.05
N TRP A 133 7.08 23.52 1.06
CA TRP A 133 6.05 24.32 1.71
C TRP A 133 6.26 24.44 3.23
N LEU A 134 6.66 23.36 3.90
CA LEU A 134 7.01 23.40 5.32
C LEU A 134 8.31 24.16 5.59
N ALA A 135 9.30 24.06 4.71
CA ALA A 135 10.59 24.75 4.84
C ALA A 135 10.45 26.28 4.79
N ASN A 136 9.52 26.79 3.96
CA ASN A 136 9.26 28.22 3.85
C ASN A 136 8.56 28.81 5.09
N ARG A 137 7.90 27.98 5.92
CA ARG A 137 7.10 28.42 7.07
C ARG A 137 7.77 28.22 8.42
N MET A 138 8.86 27.44 8.49
CA MET A 138 9.42 26.99 9.75
C MET A 138 10.93 26.88 9.77
N GLU A 139 11.49 27.06 10.96
CA GLU A 139 12.91 26.80 11.22
C GLU A 139 13.32 25.35 10.93
N PRO A 140 14.56 25.13 10.44
CA PRO A 140 15.04 23.84 9.97
C PRO A 140 15.04 22.74 11.04
N ILE A 141 15.20 23.10 12.31
CA ILE A 141 15.16 22.16 13.45
C ILE A 141 13.75 21.61 13.62
N THR A 142 12.75 22.48 13.58
CA THR A 142 11.33 22.14 13.71
C THR A 142 10.84 21.35 12.50
N LEU A 143 11.33 21.69 11.30
CA LEU A 143 11.09 20.95 10.06
C LEU A 143 11.58 19.49 10.19
N LYS A 144 12.83 19.29 10.63
CA LYS A 144 13.42 17.96 10.81
C LYS A 144 12.65 17.10 11.80
N GLN A 145 12.21 17.68 12.92
CA GLN A 145 11.38 16.97 13.90
C GLN A 145 10.06 16.50 13.29
N ARG A 146 9.36 17.36 12.52
CA ARG A 146 8.07 17.02 11.91
C ARG A 146 8.18 16.01 10.78
N ILE A 147 9.16 16.18 9.90
CA ILE A 147 9.46 15.20 8.86
C ILE A 147 9.79 13.84 9.50
N SER A 148 10.46 13.81 10.66
CA SER A 148 10.74 12.56 11.38
C SER A 148 9.46 11.85 11.86
N PHE A 149 8.43 12.58 12.26
CA PHE A 149 7.14 12.00 12.64
C PHE A 149 6.39 11.41 11.44
N CYS A 150 6.52 12.02 10.25
CA CYS A 150 5.94 11.49 9.02
C CYS A 150 6.71 10.29 8.44
N LEU A 151 8.05 10.30 8.51
CA LEU A 151 8.94 9.30 7.87
C LEU A 151 9.34 8.11 8.75
N LYS A 152 8.90 8.03 10.01
CA LYS A 152 9.13 6.86 10.87
C LYS A 152 7.94 5.90 10.99
N PRO A 153 7.32 5.41 9.90
CA PRO A 153 6.70 4.09 9.95
C PRO A 153 7.81 3.06 9.70
N ARG A 154 8.10 2.20 10.69
CA ARG A 154 9.03 1.04 10.63
C ARG A 154 10.51 1.28 10.99
N ARG A 155 10.81 1.60 12.25
CA ARG A 155 12.01 1.00 12.90
C ARG A 155 11.68 0.59 14.34
N LYS A 156 11.51 -0.72 14.50
CA LYS A 156 11.55 -1.54 15.73
C LYS A 156 10.68 -1.05 16.90
N GLN A 157 9.40 -1.44 16.89
CA GLN A 157 8.76 -1.85 18.14
C GLN A 157 9.36 -3.23 18.46
N LYS A 158 10.42 -3.29 19.29
CA LYS A 158 10.78 -4.55 19.95
C LYS A 158 9.57 -4.90 20.81
N CYS A 159 8.77 -5.88 20.39
CA CYS A 159 7.87 -6.56 21.31
C CYS A 159 8.75 -7.14 22.42
N ARG A 160 8.64 -6.60 23.63
CA ARG A 160 9.02 -7.35 24.82
C ARG A 160 7.92 -8.38 25.01
N LEU A 161 8.19 -9.62 24.58
CA LEU A 161 7.54 -10.82 25.08
C LEU A 161 8.10 -11.03 26.49
N SER A 162 7.53 -10.29 27.44
CA SER A 162 7.75 -10.45 28.87
C SER A 162 6.72 -9.53 29.52
N ASP A 163 5.48 -10.03 29.64
CA ASP A 163 4.57 -9.82 30.76
C ASP A 163 3.21 -10.47 30.39
N CYS A 164 2.96 -11.61 31.03
CA CYS A 164 1.77 -12.49 31.02
C CYS A 164 1.55 -13.42 29.82
#